data_AF-A0A4Q7WNW9-F1
#
_entry.id   AF-A0A4Q7WNW9-F1
#
_cell.length_a   1.000
_cell.length_b   1.000
_cell.length_c   1.000
_cell.angle_alpha   90.00
_cell.angle_beta   90.00
_cell.angle_gamma   90.00
#
_symmetry.space_group_name_H-M   'P 1'
#
loop_
_entity.id
_entity.type
_entity.pdbx_description
1 polymer ?
#
loop_
_entity_poly.entity_id
_entity_poly.type
_entity_poly.pdbx_seq_one_letter_code
_entity_poly.pdbx_strand_id
1 'polypeptide(L)'
;MTEPVRAPQPISTQERQFIATVEGSLRPALLDAIVHDLGPSGLPAAELSGQLAAAGPGERLQRVVEATMNSSRHFDRVPADDRTATAGRAALAIATQVDARLTVEAGDSRLGRLAGRAADRVLRGEYEAVAHEAGDEARLVMSGAITRAHFQELADVQRRAGAGVVSPTTRPAAQSANESTAPAPAQPLAARATRPQVQGTARD
;
A
#
# COMPACT_ATOMS: atom_id res chain seq x y z
N MET A 1 2.57 -15.02 -15.15
CA MET A 1 2.08 -15.19 -13.77
C MET A 1 2.39 -13.91 -13.04
N THR A 2 1.39 -13.06 -12.78
CA THR A 2 1.57 -11.84 -12.00
C THR A 2 1.56 -12.24 -10.52
N GLU A 3 2.66 -12.02 -9.81
CA GLU A 3 2.68 -12.26 -8.36
C GLU A 3 1.62 -11.38 -7.68
N PRO A 4 0.82 -11.94 -6.75
CA PRO A 4 -0.16 -11.15 -6.02
C PRO A 4 0.58 -10.10 -5.18
N VAL A 5 0.16 -8.84 -5.29
CA VAL A 5 0.75 -7.76 -4.49
C VAL A 5 0.48 -8.05 -3.01
N ARG A 6 1.55 -8.30 -2.25
CA ARG A 6 1.47 -8.78 -0.86
C ARG A 6 0.78 -7.75 0.03
N ALA A 7 -0.16 -8.22 0.85
CA ALA A 7 -0.81 -7.41 1.87
C ALA A 7 0.22 -6.81 2.86
N PRO A 8 -0.04 -5.63 3.43
CA PRO A 8 0.82 -5.05 4.46
C PRO A 8 0.89 -5.99 5.65
N GLN A 9 2.10 -6.29 6.12
CA GLN A 9 2.28 -7.08 7.33
C GLN A 9 2.08 -6.18 8.56
N PRO A 10 1.37 -6.65 9.60
CA PRO A 10 1.32 -5.94 10.86
C PRO A 10 2.73 -5.84 11.46
N ILE A 11 2.99 -4.76 12.19
CA ILE A 11 4.26 -4.61 12.91
C ILE A 11 4.38 -5.67 14.01
N SER A 12 5.59 -6.19 14.15
CA SER A 12 5.99 -7.10 15.22
C SER A 12 6.02 -6.41 16.58
N THR A 13 6.02 -7.20 17.65
CA THR A 13 6.18 -6.71 19.02
C THR A 13 7.50 -5.94 19.20
N GLN A 14 8.58 -6.39 18.56
CA GLN A 14 9.89 -5.73 18.63
C GLN A 14 9.85 -4.36 17.94
N GLU A 15 9.24 -4.27 16.76
CA GLU A 15 9.06 -2.99 16.06
C GLU A 15 8.19 -2.02 16.89
N ARG A 16 7.14 -2.53 17.56
CA ARG A 16 6.32 -1.72 18.47
C ARG A 16 7.11 -1.20 19.67
N GLN A 17 7.97 -2.03 20.27
CA GLN A 17 8.85 -1.61 21.36
C GLN A 17 9.85 -0.54 20.89
N PHE A 18 10.41 -0.68 19.69
CA PHE A 18 11.27 0.34 19.10
C PHE A 18 10.53 1.68 18.94
N ILE A 19 9.32 1.66 18.37
CA ILE A 19 8.48 2.87 18.27
C ILE A 19 8.25 3.47 19.67
N ALA A 20 7.94 2.65 20.68
CA ALA A 20 7.76 3.12 22.04
C ALA A 20 9.02 3.79 22.63
N THR A 21 10.21 3.27 22.32
CA THR A 21 11.49 3.88 22.72
C THR A 21 11.68 5.25 22.07
N VAL A 22 11.46 5.35 20.75
CA VAL A 22 11.55 6.63 20.02
C VAL A 22 10.50 7.62 20.55
N GLU A 23 9.26 7.18 20.74
CA GLU A 23 8.21 8.03 21.33
C GLU A 23 8.53 8.50 22.75
N GLY A 24 9.28 7.70 23.53
CA GLY A 24 9.74 8.08 24.86
C GLY A 24 10.86 9.11 24.85
N SER A 25 11.65 9.18 23.77
CA SER A 25 12.72 10.17 23.59
C SER A 25 12.29 11.41 22.80
N LEU A 26 11.13 11.36 22.13
CA LEU A 26 10.56 12.48 21.39
C LEU A 26 10.30 13.69 22.30
N ARG A 27 10.74 14.86 21.85
CA ARG A 27 10.31 16.13 22.45
C ARG A 27 8.87 16.44 22.07
N PRO A 28 8.06 17.04 22.96
CA PRO A 28 6.68 17.43 22.64
C PRO A 28 6.57 18.29 21.37
N ALA A 29 7.49 19.24 21.17
CA ALA A 29 7.48 20.11 19.99
C ALA A 29 7.72 19.37 18.65
N LEU A 30 8.49 18.26 18.67
CA LEU A 30 8.69 17.44 17.47
C LEU A 30 7.46 16.57 17.20
N LEU A 31 6.83 16.04 18.24
CA LEU A 31 5.54 15.34 18.09
C LEU A 31 4.47 16.29 17.54
N ASP A 32 4.40 17.52 18.05
CA ASP A 32 3.48 18.55 17.54
C ASP A 32 3.75 18.87 16.06
N ALA A 33 5.03 18.94 15.65
CA ALA A 33 5.40 19.16 14.26
C ALA A 33 4.99 17.97 13.37
N ILE A 34 5.16 16.73 13.83
CA ILE A 34 4.68 15.52 13.13
C ILE A 34 3.15 15.54 13.01
N VAL A 35 2.45 15.88 14.09
CA VAL A 35 0.99 16.01 14.08
C VAL A 35 0.53 17.11 13.13
N HIS A 36 1.25 18.23 13.07
CA HIS A 36 0.94 19.31 12.15
C HIS A 36 1.17 18.92 10.68
N ASP A 37 2.27 18.23 10.37
CA ASP A 37 2.60 17.83 8.99
C ASP A 37 1.72 16.68 8.48
N LEU A 38 1.51 15.64 9.29
CA LEU A 38 0.76 14.45 8.89
C LEU A 38 -0.73 14.52 9.25
N GLY A 39 -1.10 15.29 10.26
CA GLY A 39 -2.43 15.22 10.86
C GLY A 39 -3.55 15.60 9.89
N PRO A 40 -4.77 15.06 10.13
CA PRO A 40 -5.93 15.31 9.29
C PRO A 40 -6.33 16.80 9.28
N SER A 41 -6.46 17.38 8.09
CA SER A 41 -6.95 18.74 7.93
C SER A 41 -8.42 18.83 8.38
N GLY A 42 -8.68 19.56 9.46
CA GLY A 42 -10.05 19.81 9.95
C GLY A 42 -10.47 18.99 11.17
N LEU A 43 -9.61 18.13 11.71
CA LEU A 43 -9.85 17.55 13.04
C LEU A 43 -9.41 18.59 14.11
N PRO A 44 -10.21 18.85 15.16
CA PRO A 44 -9.80 19.80 16.19
C PRO A 44 -8.49 19.32 16.82
N ALA A 45 -7.44 20.15 16.79
CA ALA A 45 -6.13 19.78 17.31
C ALA A 45 -6.21 19.23 18.75
N ALA A 46 -7.12 19.78 19.56
CA ALA A 46 -7.39 19.33 20.93
C ALA A 46 -7.89 17.87 21.04
N GLU A 47 -8.69 17.41 20.06
CA GLU A 47 -9.24 16.05 20.06
C GLU A 47 -8.15 15.02 19.72
N LEU A 48 -7.33 15.31 18.71
CA LEU A 48 -6.17 14.49 18.37
C LEU A 48 -5.15 14.47 19.52
N SER A 49 -4.87 15.61 20.14
CA SER A 49 -3.99 15.67 21.33
C SER A 49 -4.53 14.83 22.49
N GLY A 50 -5.86 14.81 22.72
CA GLY A 50 -6.49 13.94 23.71
C GLY A 50 -6.32 12.45 23.38
N GLN A 51 -6.50 12.07 22.12
CA GLN A 51 -6.29 10.69 21.64
C GLN A 51 -4.83 10.24 21.77
N LEU A 52 -3.87 11.13 21.52
CA LEU A 52 -2.44 10.87 21.66
C LEU A 52 -2.02 10.77 23.13
N ALA A 53 -2.57 11.62 24.00
CA ALA A 53 -2.32 11.55 25.44
C ALA A 53 -2.86 10.26 26.07
N ALA A 54 -3.98 9.74 25.55
CA ALA A 54 -4.57 8.48 25.98
C ALA A 54 -3.96 7.25 25.30
N ALA A 55 -3.02 7.43 24.36
CA ALA A 55 -2.39 6.31 23.65
C ALA A 55 -1.30 5.65 24.51
N GLY A 56 -1.22 4.32 24.41
CA GLY A 56 -0.12 3.59 25.04
C GLY A 56 1.23 3.92 24.38
N PRO A 57 2.36 3.59 25.04
CA PRO A 57 3.67 3.68 24.42
C PRO A 57 3.72 2.90 23.10
N GLY A 58 4.21 3.52 22.03
CA GLY A 58 4.32 2.91 20.70
C GLY A 58 3.04 2.98 19.87
N GLU A 59 1.99 3.66 20.35
CA GLU A 59 0.72 3.84 19.63
C GLU A 59 0.47 5.26 19.15
N ARG A 60 1.21 6.26 19.64
CA ARG A 60 0.92 7.67 19.33
C ARG A 60 1.11 7.96 17.85
N LEU A 61 2.27 7.59 17.30
CA LEU A 61 2.56 7.79 15.88
C LEU A 61 1.59 6.98 15.00
N GLN A 62 1.24 5.76 15.42
CA GLN A 62 0.23 4.95 14.73
C GLN A 62 -1.13 5.65 14.71
N ARG A 63 -1.59 6.23 15.82
CA ARG A 63 -2.86 6.96 15.88
C ARG A 63 -2.88 8.23 15.04
N VAL A 64 -1.75 8.96 14.94
CA VAL A 64 -1.65 10.09 14.00
C VAL A 64 -1.93 9.60 12.59
N VAL A 65 -1.24 8.54 12.16
CA VAL A 65 -1.42 8.00 10.81
C VAL A 65 -2.83 7.45 10.60
N GLU A 66 -3.39 6.72 11.56
CA GLU A 66 -4.77 6.22 11.47
C GLU A 66 -5.78 7.38 11.34
N ALA A 67 -5.62 8.45 12.11
CA ALA A 67 -6.46 9.64 12.00
C ALA A 67 -6.35 10.28 10.62
N THR A 68 -5.14 10.40 10.06
CA THR A 68 -4.90 10.87 8.70
C THR A 68 -5.57 9.99 7.66
N MET A 69 -5.39 8.67 7.75
CA MET A 69 -6.00 7.71 6.82
C MET A 69 -7.53 7.76 6.91
N ASN A 70 -8.10 7.87 8.11
CA ASN A 70 -9.55 7.92 8.32
C ASN A 70 -10.18 9.25 7.85
N SER A 71 -9.41 10.33 7.76
CA SER A 71 -9.89 11.61 7.24
C SER A 71 -9.95 11.67 5.71
N SER A 72 -9.27 10.75 5.03
CA SER A 72 -9.08 10.79 3.58
C SER A 72 -9.90 9.71 2.87
N ARG A 73 -10.75 10.15 1.94
CA ARG A 73 -11.58 9.27 1.10
C ARG A 73 -10.77 8.28 0.25
N HIS A 74 -9.48 8.56 0.04
CA HIS A 74 -8.59 7.66 -0.69
C HIS A 74 -8.41 6.31 0.01
N PHE A 75 -8.64 6.24 1.33
CA PHE A 75 -8.51 5.00 2.10
C PHE A 75 -9.84 4.28 2.34
N ASP A 76 -10.97 4.82 1.87
CA ASP A 76 -12.31 4.20 2.06
C ASP A 76 -12.38 2.77 1.47
N ARG A 77 -11.55 2.50 0.47
CA ARG A 77 -11.47 1.20 -0.21
C ARG A 77 -10.45 0.25 0.41
N VAL A 78 -9.63 0.70 1.34
CA VAL A 78 -8.63 -0.13 2.00
C VAL A 78 -9.30 -0.89 3.16
N PRO A 79 -9.21 -2.23 3.21
CA PRO A 79 -9.75 -3.01 4.33
C PRO A 79 -9.27 -2.51 5.69
N ALA A 80 -10.09 -2.64 6.73
CA ALA A 80 -9.75 -2.13 8.07
C ALA A 80 -8.43 -2.71 8.60
N ASP A 81 -8.23 -4.02 8.47
CA ASP A 81 -6.99 -4.69 8.90
C ASP A 81 -5.76 -4.19 8.12
N ASP A 82 -5.91 -3.97 6.81
CA ASP A 82 -4.86 -3.41 5.95
C ASP A 82 -4.55 -1.95 6.30
N ARG A 83 -5.56 -1.17 6.71
CA ARG A 83 -5.36 0.20 7.19
C ARG A 83 -4.57 0.22 8.49
N THR A 84 -4.94 -0.62 9.46
CA THR A 84 -4.21 -0.74 10.74
C THR A 84 -2.78 -1.23 10.52
N ALA A 85 -2.56 -2.25 9.68
CA ALA A 85 -1.21 -2.72 9.36
C ALA A 85 -0.38 -1.64 8.63
N THR A 86 -0.98 -0.92 7.68
CA THR A 86 -0.33 0.20 6.98
C THR A 86 0.02 1.32 7.93
N ALA A 87 -0.89 1.70 8.84
CA ALA A 87 -0.63 2.72 9.84
C ALA A 87 0.52 2.32 10.79
N GLY A 88 0.58 1.05 11.20
CA GLY A 88 1.71 0.51 11.96
C GLY A 88 3.04 0.62 11.19
N ARG A 89 3.06 0.26 9.90
CA ARG A 89 4.25 0.38 9.06
C ARG A 89 4.67 1.83 8.82
N ALA A 90 3.72 2.72 8.64
CA ALA A 90 3.99 4.15 8.49
C ALA A 90 4.52 4.76 9.82
N ALA A 91 3.94 4.37 10.96
CA ALA A 91 4.46 4.75 12.28
C ALA A 91 5.90 4.25 12.50
N LEU A 92 6.20 3.02 12.07
CA LEU A 92 7.56 2.50 12.09
C LEU A 92 8.49 3.33 11.20
N ALA A 93 8.07 3.69 9.98
CA ALA A 93 8.86 4.52 9.08
C ALA A 93 9.16 5.91 9.68
N ILE A 94 8.16 6.54 10.31
CA ILE A 94 8.34 7.79 11.05
C ILE A 94 9.38 7.60 12.16
N ALA A 95 9.21 6.57 12.99
CA ALA A 95 10.11 6.30 14.11
C ALA A 95 11.54 6.06 13.64
N THR A 96 11.74 5.29 12.57
CA THR A 96 13.05 5.03 11.97
C THR A 96 13.69 6.32 11.44
N GLN A 97 12.92 7.16 10.72
CA GLN A 97 13.44 8.41 10.18
C GLN A 97 13.82 9.41 11.29
N VAL A 98 12.97 9.53 12.31
CA VAL A 98 13.24 10.36 13.49
C VAL A 98 14.50 9.87 14.21
N ASP A 99 14.60 8.57 14.50
CA ASP A 99 15.76 7.98 15.18
C ASP A 99 17.06 8.20 14.39
N ALA A 100 17.01 7.99 13.07
CA ALA A 100 18.15 8.23 12.19
C ALA A 100 18.61 9.69 12.23
N ARG A 101 17.68 10.66 12.16
CA ARG A 101 18.00 12.09 12.21
C ARG A 101 18.57 12.52 13.55
N LEU A 102 17.92 12.11 14.65
CA LEU A 102 18.41 12.39 16.00
C LEU A 102 19.80 11.79 16.24
N THR A 103 20.06 10.59 15.72
CA THR A 103 21.35 9.90 15.84
C THR A 103 22.45 10.58 15.02
N VAL A 104 22.17 10.95 13.76
CA VAL A 104 23.12 11.69 12.90
C VAL A 104 23.49 13.02 13.54
N GLU A 105 22.52 13.78 14.06
CA GLU A 105 22.77 15.07 14.69
C GLU A 105 23.48 14.98 16.05
N ALA A 106 23.36 13.85 16.76
CA ALA A 106 24.15 13.54 17.94
C ALA A 106 25.63 13.27 17.58
N GLY A 107 25.89 12.60 16.46
CA GLY A 107 27.24 12.43 15.90
C GLY A 107 27.86 13.75 15.42
N ASP A 108 27.06 14.61 14.78
CA ASP A 108 27.51 15.88 14.18
C ASP A 108 27.39 17.11 15.12
N SER A 109 27.06 16.90 16.40
CA SER A 109 27.18 17.89 17.48
C SER A 109 26.36 19.18 17.33
N ARG A 110 25.18 19.18 16.68
CA ARG A 110 24.24 20.32 16.73
C ARG A 110 23.18 20.17 17.84
N LEU A 111 22.53 19.00 17.94
CA LEU A 111 21.53 18.75 19.00
C LEU A 111 22.12 18.68 20.40
N GLY A 112 23.32 18.10 20.56
CA GLY A 112 24.02 18.00 21.85
C GLY A 112 24.42 19.36 22.45
N ARG A 113 24.66 20.38 21.61
CA ARG A 113 24.94 21.77 22.04
C ARG A 113 23.67 22.58 22.32
N LEU A 114 22.53 22.16 21.79
CA LEU A 114 21.21 22.78 21.96
C LEU A 114 20.46 22.27 23.21
N ALA A 115 21.13 21.51 24.09
CA ALA A 115 20.61 21.10 25.40
C ALA A 115 20.49 22.25 26.44
N GLY A 116 20.74 23.51 26.04
CA GLY A 116 20.48 24.70 26.85
C GLY A 116 19.02 25.19 26.71
N ARG A 117 18.36 25.49 27.82
CA ARG A 117 16.90 25.74 27.99
C ARG A 117 16.24 26.84 27.11
N ALA A 118 16.96 27.49 26.19
CA ALA A 118 16.43 28.48 25.25
C ALA A 118 16.28 27.95 23.80
N ALA A 119 16.62 26.68 23.55
CA ALA A 119 16.79 26.12 22.21
C ALA A 119 15.50 25.74 21.46
N ASP A 120 14.37 25.49 22.14
CA ASP A 120 13.16 24.94 21.48
C ASP A 120 12.59 25.85 20.37
N ARG A 121 12.83 27.16 20.41
CA ARG A 121 12.38 28.09 19.35
C ARG A 121 13.29 28.07 18.11
N VAL A 122 14.58 27.82 18.30
CA VAL A 122 15.58 27.70 17.22
C VAL A 122 15.48 26.31 16.57
N LEU A 123 15.20 25.29 17.39
CA LEU A 123 15.02 23.91 16.95
C LEU A 123 13.70 23.67 16.21
N ARG A 124 12.73 24.60 16.28
CA ARG A 124 11.41 24.40 15.67
C ARG A 124 11.48 24.19 14.16
N GLY A 125 12.34 24.94 13.46
CA GLY A 125 12.55 24.75 12.02
C GLY A 125 13.25 23.43 11.68
N GLU A 126 14.15 22.95 12.55
CA GLU A 126 14.79 21.63 12.39
C GLU A 126 13.77 20.51 12.66
N TYR A 127 12.89 20.67 13.65
CA TYR A 127 11.80 19.74 13.92
C TYR A 127 10.77 19.69 12.80
N GLU A 128 10.44 20.82 12.19
CA GLU A 128 9.58 20.88 11.02
C GLU A 128 10.21 20.13 9.84
N ALA A 129 11.51 20.29 9.60
CA ALA A 129 12.22 19.55 8.55
C ALA A 129 12.22 18.03 8.81
N VAL A 130 12.55 17.60 10.04
CA VAL A 130 12.52 16.19 10.42
C VAL A 130 11.10 15.62 10.33
N ALA A 131 10.10 16.37 10.80
CA ALA A 131 8.70 15.98 10.72
C ALA A 131 8.23 15.85 9.26
N HIS A 132 8.65 16.75 8.38
CA HIS A 132 8.30 16.72 6.97
C HIS A 132 8.90 15.49 6.26
N GLU A 133 10.19 15.21 6.48
CA GLU A 133 10.85 14.02 5.92
C GLU A 133 10.21 12.72 6.43
N ALA A 134 9.94 12.65 7.74
CA ALA A 134 9.26 11.50 8.33
C ALA A 134 7.82 11.38 7.80
N GLY A 135 7.16 12.51 7.55
CA GLY A 135 5.85 12.59 6.93
C GLY A 135 5.84 12.07 5.50
N ASP A 136 6.84 12.42 4.70
CA ASP A 136 6.97 11.93 3.32
C ASP A 136 7.19 10.41 3.28
N GLU A 137 8.02 9.87 4.16
CA GLU A 137 8.23 8.42 4.25
C GLU A 137 6.93 7.69 4.65
N ALA A 138 6.17 8.26 5.60
CA ALA A 138 4.85 7.74 5.97
C ALA A 138 3.86 7.81 4.79
N ARG A 139 3.85 8.91 4.02
CA ARG A 139 3.00 9.08 2.83
C ARG A 139 3.37 8.08 1.74
N LEU A 140 4.64 7.74 1.57
CA LEU A 140 5.07 6.69 0.65
C LEU A 140 4.47 5.33 1.05
N VAL A 141 4.56 4.95 2.32
CA VAL A 141 3.95 3.71 2.83
C VAL A 141 2.43 3.69 2.61
N MET A 142 1.76 4.80 2.93
CA MET A 142 0.31 4.95 2.72
C MET A 142 -0.10 4.88 1.24
N SER A 143 0.67 5.51 0.34
CA SER A 143 0.42 5.47 -1.11
C SER A 143 0.53 4.05 -1.68
N GLY A 144 1.43 3.23 -1.14
CA GLY A 144 1.54 1.82 -1.46
C GLY A 144 0.27 1.03 -1.10
N ALA A 145 -0.41 1.38 -0.01
CA ALA A 145 -1.68 0.76 0.38
C ALA A 145 -2.83 1.12 -0.58
N ILE A 146 -2.92 2.39 -0.98
CA ILE A 146 -3.91 2.84 -1.98
C ILE A 146 -3.71 2.10 -3.31
N THR A 147 -2.45 2.03 -3.76
CA THR A 147 -2.08 1.37 -5.01
C THR A 147 -2.44 -0.13 -4.97
N ARG A 148 -2.19 -0.81 -3.85
CA ARG A 148 -2.59 -2.20 -3.64
C ARG A 148 -4.11 -2.40 -3.72
N ALA A 149 -4.88 -1.58 -3.01
CA ALA A 149 -6.33 -1.67 -3.04
C ALA A 149 -6.87 -1.51 -4.46
N HIS A 150 -6.28 -0.61 -5.25
CA HIS A 150 -6.65 -0.44 -6.65
C HIS A 150 -6.33 -1.67 -7.51
N PHE A 151 -5.17 -2.31 -7.33
CA PHE A 151 -4.83 -3.54 -8.05
C PHE A 151 -5.73 -4.73 -7.65
N GLN A 152 -6.10 -4.84 -6.37
CA GLN A 152 -7.05 -5.86 -5.91
C GLN A 152 -8.43 -5.68 -6.53
N GLU A 153 -8.92 -4.43 -6.62
CA GLU A 153 -10.17 -4.11 -7.29
C GLU A 153 -10.16 -4.54 -8.76
N LEU A 154 -9.07 -4.23 -9.49
CA LEU A 154 -8.91 -4.66 -10.89
C LEU A 154 -8.91 -6.19 -11.01
N ALA A 155 -8.24 -6.90 -10.11
CA ALA A 155 -8.21 -8.36 -10.10
C ALA A 155 -9.61 -8.95 -9.79
N ASP A 156 -10.37 -8.35 -8.89
CA ASP A 156 -11.73 -8.76 -8.56
C ASP A 156 -12.71 -8.49 -9.70
N VAL A 157 -12.58 -7.34 -10.37
CA VAL A 157 -13.34 -7.01 -11.59
C VAL A 157 -13.04 -8.01 -12.69
N GLN A 158 -11.77 -8.35 -12.94
CA GLN A 158 -11.39 -9.37 -13.93
C GLN A 158 -11.94 -10.75 -13.56
N ARG A 159 -11.91 -11.13 -12.27
CA ARG A 159 -12.47 -12.40 -11.81
C ARG A 159 -13.98 -12.45 -12.01
N ARG A 160 -14.70 -11.37 -11.69
CA ARG A 160 -16.16 -11.26 -11.90
C ARG A 160 -16.51 -11.23 -13.39
N ALA A 161 -15.72 -10.55 -14.21
CA ALA A 161 -15.90 -10.53 -15.66
C ALA A 161 -15.66 -11.93 -16.28
N GLY A 162 -14.62 -12.65 -15.83
CA GLY A 162 -14.35 -14.03 -16.24
C GLY A 162 -15.42 -15.02 -15.76
N ALA A 163 -16.00 -14.79 -14.58
CA ALA A 163 -17.14 -15.57 -14.06
C ALA A 163 -18.48 -15.23 -14.74
N GLY A 164 -18.58 -14.07 -15.41
CA GLY A 164 -19.74 -13.65 -16.20
C GLY A 164 -19.76 -14.19 -17.63
N VAL A 165 -18.70 -14.84 -18.10
CA VAL A 165 -18.68 -15.55 -19.39
C VAL A 165 -19.23 -16.96 -19.20
N VAL A 166 -20.53 -17.07 -18.98
CA VAL A 166 -21.26 -18.31 -19.28
C VAL A 166 -21.41 -18.37 -20.80
N SER A 167 -20.73 -19.33 -21.43
CA SER A 167 -20.98 -19.65 -22.85
C SER A 167 -22.49 -19.89 -23.05
N PRO A 168 -23.18 -19.19 -23.96
CA PRO A 168 -24.61 -19.36 -24.12
C PRO A 168 -24.88 -20.58 -25.00
N THR A 169 -24.62 -21.81 -24.54
CA THR A 169 -25.21 -23.01 -25.14
C THR A 169 -25.17 -24.19 -24.18
N THR A 170 -26.26 -24.42 -23.47
CA THR A 170 -26.88 -25.75 -23.40
C THR A 170 -28.33 -25.58 -22.96
N ARG A 171 -29.21 -25.54 -23.95
CA ARG A 171 -30.66 -25.71 -23.80
C ARG A 171 -30.92 -27.07 -23.12
N PRO A 172 -31.84 -27.19 -22.15
CA PRO A 172 -32.22 -28.51 -21.65
C PRO A 172 -32.96 -29.25 -22.76
N ALA A 173 -32.31 -30.23 -23.36
CA ALA A 173 -32.94 -31.14 -24.30
C ALA A 173 -33.74 -32.19 -23.51
N ALA A 174 -35.03 -31.93 -23.35
CA ALA A 174 -35.99 -33.02 -23.29
C ALA A 174 -36.18 -33.55 -24.72
N GLN A 175 -35.74 -34.78 -24.98
CA GLN A 175 -36.17 -35.68 -26.06
C GLN A 175 -35.37 -36.99 -25.88
N SER A 176 -35.97 -38.03 -25.31
CA SER A 176 -36.67 -39.10 -26.06
C SER A 176 -35.90 -39.59 -27.29
N ALA A 177 -35.38 -40.81 -27.15
CA ALA A 177 -34.99 -41.82 -28.14
C ALA A 177 -34.92 -41.42 -29.63
N ASN A 178 -33.73 -41.60 -30.22
CA ASN A 178 -33.55 -42.61 -31.26
C ASN A 178 -32.06 -42.82 -31.60
N GLU A 179 -31.66 -44.09 -31.54
CA GLU A 179 -30.84 -44.80 -32.52
C GLU A 179 -29.75 -44.04 -33.32
N SER A 180 -28.50 -44.48 -33.13
CA SER A 180 -27.75 -45.26 -34.13
C SER A 180 -26.25 -44.97 -34.04
N THR A 181 -25.55 -45.99 -33.55
CA THR A 181 -24.28 -46.56 -34.04
C THR A 181 -23.09 -45.65 -34.40
N ALA A 182 -21.96 -46.00 -33.77
CA ALA A 182 -20.61 -45.46 -33.88
C ALA A 182 -20.09 -45.13 -35.30
N PRO A 183 -18.99 -44.35 -35.37
CA PRO A 183 -17.83 -44.93 -36.07
C PRO A 183 -16.48 -44.63 -35.42
N ALA A 184 -15.53 -45.55 -35.67
CA ALA A 184 -14.10 -45.34 -35.60
C ALA A 184 -13.51 -45.57 -37.03
N PRO A 185 -12.22 -45.35 -37.30
CA PRO A 185 -11.70 -44.20 -38.07
C PRO A 185 -10.97 -44.60 -39.38
N ALA A 186 -10.78 -43.67 -40.33
CA ALA A 186 -9.67 -43.75 -41.32
C ALA A 186 -9.49 -42.46 -42.15
N GLN A 187 -8.33 -41.83 -41.93
CA GLN A 187 -7.34 -41.26 -42.86
C GLN A 187 -7.64 -40.85 -44.34
N PRO A 188 -6.78 -39.96 -44.90
CA PRO A 188 -7.11 -39.04 -45.98
C PRO A 188 -6.73 -39.56 -47.37
N LEU A 189 -7.46 -39.12 -48.41
CA LEU A 189 -7.07 -39.31 -49.81
C LEU A 189 -7.08 -37.98 -50.57
N ALA A 190 -5.95 -37.73 -51.22
CA ALA A 190 -5.66 -36.58 -52.06
C ALA A 190 -6.26 -36.73 -53.48
N ALA A 191 -6.62 -35.60 -54.10
CA ALA A 191 -6.42 -35.25 -55.51
C ALA A 191 -7.14 -33.90 -55.80
N ARG A 192 -6.41 -32.80 -56.03
CA ARG A 192 -6.10 -32.16 -57.34
C ARG A 192 -7.35 -31.60 -58.06
N ALA A 193 -7.40 -30.41 -58.64
CA ALA A 193 -6.43 -29.38 -59.07
C ALA A 193 -7.22 -28.03 -59.20
N THR A 194 -6.70 -26.81 -59.32
CA THR A 194 -5.64 -26.21 -60.17
C THR A 194 -5.54 -24.73 -59.73
N ARG A 195 -4.39 -24.11 -59.44
CA ARG A 195 -3.39 -23.48 -60.35
C ARG A 195 -2.25 -22.94 -59.48
N PRO A 196 -0.99 -23.03 -59.94
CA PRO A 196 -0.19 -21.80 -59.97
C PRO A 196 0.69 -21.73 -61.23
N GLN A 197 1.03 -20.51 -61.67
CA GLN A 197 2.39 -20.17 -62.12
C GLN A 197 2.49 -18.68 -62.47
N VAL A 198 3.30 -17.96 -61.69
CA VAL A 198 4.16 -16.88 -62.19
C VAL A 198 5.55 -17.20 -61.62
N GLN A 199 6.45 -17.67 -62.48
CA GLN A 199 7.87 -17.87 -62.18
C GLN A 199 8.56 -16.50 -62.14
N GLY A 200 9.35 -16.26 -61.09
CA GLY A 200 10.30 -15.13 -61.04
C GLY A 200 11.67 -15.52 -61.58
N THR A 201 12.59 -14.56 -61.58
CA THR A 201 13.99 -14.70 -61.14
C THR A 201 14.69 -13.34 -61.17
N ALA A 202 15.56 -13.12 -60.18
CA ALA A 202 16.53 -12.04 -60.13
C ALA A 202 17.93 -12.64 -60.40
N ARG A 203 18.75 -11.89 -61.17
CA ARG A 203 20.24 -11.88 -61.29
C ARG A 203 20.88 -13.18 -61.85
N ASP A 204 21.87 -13.15 -62.73
CA ASP A 204 22.98 -12.20 -62.96
C ASP A 204 23.03 -11.59 -64.37
#